data_AF-A0AAR5PKS9-F1
#
_entry.id   AF-A0AAR5PKS9-F1
#
_cell.length_a   1.000
_cell.length_b   1.000
_cell.length_c   1.000
_cell.angle_alpha   90.00
_cell.angle_beta   90.00
_cell.angle_gamma   90.00
#
_symmetry.space_group_name_H-M   'P 1'
#
loop_
_entity.id
_entity.type
_entity.pdbx_description
1 polymer ?
#
loop_
_entity_poly.entity_id
_entity_poly.type
_entity_poly.pdbx_seq_one_letter_code
_entity_poly.pdbx_strand_id
1 'polypeptide(L)'
;MAGNVYLLQEDKAILRYIIEGHYESVIKGNNIWKQMADDPVLAHRTWQSLRNRFFKTISVDLSRPEYGLTADERIGLRVYLRKPLTKLAAEIPKKHNRFMPVSGESKPAAAGEKRTLALYTLEEDKAILKYILGDKLEYFIKGNDLWIRMEDEKVCPTRSWQSLKNRFIRYILPAYTKPEYELSDAEQERLRQFHLQPQPSTIERTAAEATGEDVGSPVQINSDTSEYEAPTRGSTLGGKTKPASKRTVTASTCSANDKDFFSLDMDSDSDD
;
A
#
# COMPACT_ATOMS: atom_id res chain seq x y z
N MET A 1 -6.20 -22.30 -13.31
CA MET A 1 -6.01 -20.83 -13.18
C MET A 1 -5.02 -20.41 -14.25
N ALA A 2 -5.43 -19.59 -15.21
CA ALA A 2 -4.48 -19.05 -16.18
C ALA A 2 -3.49 -18.15 -15.44
N GLY A 3 -2.20 -18.47 -15.48
CA GLY A 3 -1.18 -17.59 -14.95
C GLY A 3 -1.31 -16.24 -15.64
N ASN A 4 -1.30 -15.15 -14.87
CA ASN A 4 -1.29 -13.80 -15.41
C ASN A 4 0.08 -13.53 -16.07
N VAL A 5 0.26 -14.08 -17.26
CA VAL A 5 1.44 -13.86 -18.10
C VAL A 5 1.37 -12.43 -18.61
N TYR A 6 2.46 -11.69 -18.43
CA TYR A 6 2.62 -10.36 -18.98
C TYR A 6 2.99 -10.44 -20.45
N LEU A 7 2.24 -9.73 -21.28
CA LEU A 7 2.54 -9.59 -22.70
C LEU A 7 3.66 -8.56 -22.89
N LEU A 8 4.44 -8.73 -23.95
CA LEU A 8 5.48 -7.77 -24.33
C LEU A 8 4.93 -6.34 -24.51
N GLN A 9 3.68 -6.23 -24.98
CA GLN A 9 3.01 -4.94 -25.16
C GLN A 9 2.73 -4.24 -23.82
N GLU A 10 2.42 -5.01 -22.76
CA GLU A 10 2.23 -4.46 -21.42
C GLU A 10 3.56 -3.98 -20.84
N ASP A 11 4.63 -4.77 -21.00
CA ASP A 11 5.97 -4.37 -20.54
C ASP A 11 6.42 -3.07 -21.24
N LYS A 12 6.12 -2.91 -22.54
CA LYS A 12 6.35 -1.66 -23.29
C LYS A 12 5.52 -0.50 -22.76
N ALA A 13 4.24 -0.71 -22.48
CA ALA A 13 3.35 0.32 -21.94
C ALA A 13 3.86 0.83 -20.58
N ILE A 14 4.30 -0.07 -19.70
CA ILE A 14 4.93 0.28 -18.42
C ILE A 14 6.15 1.17 -18.65
N LEU A 15 7.04 0.79 -19.56
CA LEU A 15 8.26 1.55 -19.87
C LEU A 15 7.96 2.94 -20.45
N ARG A 16 7.06 3.02 -21.44
CA ARG A 16 6.66 4.29 -22.06
C ARG A 16 6.06 5.24 -21.04
N TYR A 17 5.13 4.77 -20.21
CA TYR A 17 4.52 5.59 -19.18
C TYR A 17 5.57 6.20 -18.24
N ILE A 18 6.60 5.45 -17.88
CA ILE A 18 7.68 5.93 -16.99
C ILE A 18 8.56 6.97 -17.69
N ILE A 19 8.90 6.75 -18.96
CA ILE A 19 9.80 7.62 -19.74
C ILE A 19 9.08 8.91 -20.15
N GLU A 20 7.89 8.80 -20.74
CA GLU A 20 7.08 9.94 -21.19
C GLU A 20 6.65 10.82 -20.01
N GLY A 21 6.36 10.21 -18.86
CA GLY A 21 6.03 10.93 -17.63
C GLY A 21 7.23 11.45 -16.83
N HIS A 22 8.46 11.19 -17.29
CA HIS A 22 9.70 11.52 -16.57
C HIS A 22 9.70 11.05 -15.10
N TYR A 23 9.19 9.84 -14.88
CA TYR A 23 8.99 9.25 -13.56
C TYR A 23 10.19 8.43 -13.07
N GLU A 24 11.33 8.49 -13.75
CA GLU A 24 12.51 7.68 -13.43
C GLU A 24 13.01 7.97 -12.01
N SER A 25 12.86 9.23 -11.57
CA SER A 25 13.24 9.68 -10.22
C SER A 25 12.30 9.20 -9.10
N VAL A 26 11.03 8.93 -9.40
CA VAL A 26 9.99 8.57 -8.43
C VAL A 26 9.54 7.11 -8.55
N ILE A 27 10.23 6.32 -9.37
CA ILE A 27 9.90 4.93 -9.71
C ILE A 27 9.74 4.00 -8.49
N LYS A 28 10.41 4.32 -7.38
CA LYS A 28 10.33 3.56 -6.13
C LYS A 28 9.05 3.82 -5.33
N GLY A 29 8.42 4.98 -5.53
CA GLY A 29 7.19 5.39 -4.85
C GLY A 29 5.95 4.67 -5.38
N ASN A 30 4.92 4.54 -4.54
CA ASN A 30 3.69 3.82 -4.90
C ASN A 30 2.75 4.63 -5.80
N ASN A 31 2.85 5.96 -5.80
CA ASN A 31 1.89 6.83 -6.47
C ASN A 31 1.87 6.63 -7.99
N ILE A 32 3.04 6.50 -8.62
CA ILE A 32 3.12 6.32 -10.06
C ILE A 32 2.48 5.00 -10.52
N TRP A 33 2.62 3.93 -9.72
CA TRP A 33 2.06 2.62 -10.06
C TRP A 33 0.55 2.61 -9.91
N LYS A 34 0.02 3.36 -8.94
CA LYS A 34 -1.43 3.54 -8.77
C LYS A 34 -2.02 4.30 -9.95
N GLN A 35 -1.40 5.43 -10.32
CA GLN A 35 -1.82 6.20 -11.49
C GLN A 35 -1.74 5.38 -12.79
N MET A 36 -0.66 4.61 -12.97
CA MET A 36 -0.50 3.71 -14.12
C MET A 36 -1.54 2.58 -14.16
N ALA A 37 -2.06 2.13 -13.01
CA ALA A 37 -3.12 1.12 -12.97
C ALA A 37 -4.50 1.70 -13.36
N ASP A 38 -4.66 3.02 -13.30
CA ASP A 38 -5.85 3.71 -13.79
C ASP A 38 -5.78 3.93 -15.33
N ASP A 39 -4.64 3.66 -15.97
CA ASP A 39 -4.47 3.76 -17.42
C ASP A 39 -5.28 2.64 -18.12
N PRO A 40 -6.11 2.97 -19.14
CA PRO A 40 -6.94 1.99 -19.83
C PRO A 40 -6.13 0.85 -20.48
N VAL A 41 -4.87 1.08 -20.86
CA VAL A 41 -4.00 0.05 -21.44
C VAL A 41 -3.63 -1.02 -20.40
N LEU A 42 -3.55 -0.66 -19.13
CA LEU A 42 -3.09 -1.50 -18.02
C LEU A 42 -4.17 -1.76 -16.96
N ALA A 43 -5.40 -1.30 -17.18
CA ALA A 43 -6.50 -1.34 -16.21
C ALA A 43 -6.88 -2.74 -15.71
N HIS A 44 -6.52 -3.78 -16.45
CA HIS A 44 -6.73 -5.18 -16.05
C HIS A 44 -5.67 -5.70 -15.06
N ARG A 45 -4.66 -4.90 -14.72
CA ARG A 45 -3.58 -5.24 -13.79
C ARG A 45 -3.68 -4.39 -12.53
N THR A 46 -3.36 -5.00 -11.39
CA THR A 46 -3.22 -4.26 -10.14
C THR A 46 -1.88 -3.53 -10.11
N TRP A 47 -1.84 -2.36 -9.48
CA TRP A 47 -0.60 -1.59 -9.34
C TRP A 47 0.53 -2.38 -8.66
N GLN A 48 0.21 -3.27 -7.72
CA GLN A 48 1.20 -4.15 -7.08
C GLN A 48 1.82 -5.11 -8.08
N SER A 49 1.01 -5.64 -9.01
CA SER A 49 1.46 -6.55 -10.06
C SER A 49 2.38 -5.82 -11.03
N LEU A 50 1.99 -4.62 -11.50
CA LEU A 50 2.78 -3.79 -12.41
C LEU A 50 4.15 -3.46 -11.80
N ARG A 51 4.14 -3.00 -10.54
CA ARG A 51 5.35 -2.71 -9.77
C ARG A 51 6.26 -3.92 -9.65
N ASN A 52 5.71 -5.07 -9.26
CA ASN A 52 6.48 -6.30 -9.11
C ASN A 52 7.05 -6.78 -10.45
N ARG A 53 6.26 -6.72 -11.53
CA ARG A 53 6.70 -7.09 -12.88
C ARG A 53 7.87 -6.22 -13.32
N PHE A 54 7.76 -4.91 -13.12
CA PHE A 54 8.83 -3.98 -13.45
C PHE A 54 10.12 -4.32 -12.69
N PHE A 55 10.07 -4.39 -11.35
CA PHE A 55 11.28 -4.59 -10.54
C PHE A 55 11.89 -6.00 -10.63
N LYS A 56 11.09 -7.03 -10.91
CA LYS A 56 11.58 -8.41 -10.96
C LYS A 56 11.97 -8.88 -12.35
N THR A 57 11.38 -8.30 -13.39
CA THR A 57 11.60 -8.77 -14.77
C THR A 57 12.15 -7.66 -15.65
N ILE A 58 11.42 -6.54 -15.79
CA ILE A 58 11.77 -5.49 -16.76
C ILE A 58 13.11 -4.83 -16.37
N SER A 59 13.27 -4.46 -15.10
CA SER A 59 14.46 -3.74 -14.62
C SER A 59 15.73 -4.58 -14.65
N VAL A 60 15.59 -5.91 -14.61
CA VAL A 60 16.73 -6.84 -14.69
C VAL A 60 17.30 -6.86 -16.10
N ASP A 61 16.43 -6.72 -17.11
CA ASP A 61 16.81 -6.88 -18.51
C ASP A 61 16.28 -5.75 -19.41
N LEU A 62 16.65 -4.50 -19.09
CA LEU A 62 16.35 -3.31 -19.89
C LEU A 62 17.08 -3.27 -21.24
N SER A 63 17.99 -4.22 -21.50
CA SER A 63 18.77 -4.27 -22.73
C SER A 63 18.01 -4.92 -23.90
N ARG A 64 16.86 -5.52 -23.64
CA ARG A 64 16.06 -6.23 -24.65
C ARG A 64 15.72 -5.32 -25.82
N PRO A 65 16.14 -5.67 -27.06
CA PRO A 65 15.82 -4.87 -28.25
C PRO A 65 14.31 -4.79 -28.48
N GLU A 66 13.55 -5.79 -28.01
CA GLU A 66 12.11 -5.86 -28.15
C GLU A 66 11.41 -4.67 -27.49
N TYR A 67 11.97 -4.07 -26.43
CA TYR A 67 11.38 -2.91 -25.77
C TYR A 67 11.49 -1.62 -26.59
N GLY A 68 12.42 -1.54 -27.55
CA GLY A 68 12.59 -0.37 -28.40
C GLY A 68 13.10 0.87 -27.66
N LEU A 69 13.87 0.70 -26.58
CA LEU A 69 14.45 1.80 -25.82
C LEU A 69 15.73 2.33 -26.49
N THR A 70 15.88 3.65 -26.52
CA THR A 70 17.11 4.33 -26.92
C THR A 70 18.24 4.09 -25.91
N ALA A 71 19.47 4.40 -26.30
CA ALA A 71 20.62 4.29 -25.38
C ALA A 71 20.45 5.20 -24.15
N ASP A 72 19.96 6.43 -24.36
CA ASP A 72 19.82 7.43 -23.30
C ASP A 72 18.73 7.07 -22.30
N GLU A 73 17.58 6.58 -22.75
CA GLU A 73 16.50 6.10 -21.87
C GLU A 73 16.97 4.93 -20.98
N ARG A 74 17.72 3.99 -21.55
CA ARG A 74 18.30 2.86 -20.78
C ARG A 74 19.29 3.36 -19.73
N ILE A 75 20.12 4.33 -20.07
CA ILE A 75 21.07 4.94 -19.13
C ILE A 75 20.30 5.66 -18.01
N GLY A 76 19.29 6.47 -18.36
CA GLY A 76 18.42 7.17 -17.41
C GLY A 76 17.83 6.20 -16.39
N LEU A 77 17.10 5.17 -16.84
CA LEU A 77 16.50 4.17 -15.96
C LEU A 77 17.54 3.45 -15.08
N ARG A 78 18.69 3.06 -15.66
CA ARG A 78 19.76 2.40 -14.89
C ARG A 78 20.33 3.29 -13.80
N VAL A 79 20.55 4.59 -14.05
CA VAL A 79 21.09 5.52 -13.05
C VAL A 79 20.18 5.62 -11.82
N TYR A 80 18.85 5.60 -12.00
CA TYR A 80 17.91 5.64 -10.88
C TYR A 80 17.73 4.29 -10.17
N LEU A 81 17.87 3.18 -10.89
CA LEU A 81 17.79 1.83 -10.34
C LEU A 81 19.05 1.44 -9.55
N ARG A 82 20.25 1.84 -10.00
CA ARG A 82 21.54 1.45 -9.39
C ARG A 82 21.91 2.17 -8.12
N LYS A 83 21.25 3.28 -7.76
CA LYS A 83 21.59 4.04 -6.54
C LYS A 83 21.19 3.22 -5.29
N PRO A 84 22.15 2.70 -4.48
CA PRO A 84 21.85 2.34 -3.11
C PRO A 84 21.41 3.62 -2.41
N LEU A 85 20.22 3.60 -1.78
CA LEU A 85 19.59 4.76 -1.15
C LEU A 85 20.42 5.46 -0.06
N THR A 86 21.60 4.94 0.27
CA THR A 86 22.38 5.35 1.44
C THR A 86 23.49 6.36 1.16
N LYS A 87 23.85 6.66 -0.10
CA LYS A 87 24.98 7.57 -0.38
C LYS A 87 24.66 8.88 -1.11
N LEU A 88 23.57 8.98 -1.89
CA LEU A 88 23.20 10.25 -2.53
C LEU A 88 22.47 11.23 -1.60
N ALA A 89 21.95 10.76 -0.46
CA ALA A 89 21.33 11.62 0.56
C ALA A 89 22.35 12.45 1.37
N ALA A 90 23.63 12.09 1.31
CA ALA A 90 24.70 12.82 1.99
C ALA A 90 25.26 13.99 1.16
N GLU A 91 25.08 13.98 -0.17
CA GLU A 91 25.72 14.95 -1.09
C GLU A 91 24.75 15.90 -1.80
N ILE A 92 23.43 15.77 -1.61
CA ILE A 92 22.54 16.88 -1.94
C ILE A 92 22.71 17.90 -0.81
N PRO A 93 23.36 19.07 -1.02
CA PRO A 93 23.32 20.13 -0.04
C PRO A 93 21.84 20.38 0.22
N LYS A 94 21.41 20.24 1.48
CA LYS A 94 20.07 20.60 1.91
C LYS A 94 19.87 22.02 1.42
N LYS A 95 19.18 22.21 0.29
CA LYS A 95 18.76 23.52 -0.18
C LYS A 95 17.89 24.01 0.95
N HIS A 96 18.48 24.86 1.79
CA HIS A 96 17.77 25.64 2.76
C HIS A 96 16.63 26.26 1.98
N ASN A 97 15.41 25.85 2.30
CA ASN A 97 14.21 26.33 1.67
C ASN A 97 14.10 27.81 2.08
N ARG A 98 14.84 28.68 1.39
CA ARG A 98 14.63 30.13 1.38
C ARG A 98 13.34 30.32 0.60
N PHE A 99 12.25 30.02 1.29
CA PHE A 99 10.92 30.44 0.92
C PHE A 99 11.00 31.97 0.84
N MET A 100 10.93 32.52 -0.38
CA MET A 100 10.82 33.95 -0.56
C MET A 100 9.52 34.41 0.11
N PRO A 101 9.54 35.52 0.86
CA PRO A 101 8.31 36.13 1.35
C PRO A 101 7.54 36.66 0.13
N VAL A 102 6.52 35.92 -0.29
CA VAL A 102 5.48 36.45 -1.17
C VAL A 102 4.60 37.32 -0.28
N SER A 103 4.80 38.63 -0.38
CA SER A 103 3.97 39.67 0.21
C SER A 103 2.57 39.61 -0.40
N GLY A 104 1.74 38.70 0.12
CA GLY A 104 0.33 38.57 -0.21
C GLY A 104 -0.43 38.42 1.09
N GLU A 105 -1.04 39.51 1.54
CA GLU A 105 -1.91 39.59 2.71
C GLU A 105 -3.04 38.56 2.58
N SER A 106 -2.83 37.39 3.18
CA SER A 106 -3.84 36.36 3.33
C SER A 106 -4.08 36.15 4.82
N LYS A 107 -5.37 36.15 5.16
CA LYS A 107 -5.97 35.99 6.50
C LYS A 107 -5.20 35.00 7.39
N PRO A 108 -5.08 35.27 8.71
CA PRO A 108 -4.42 34.37 9.66
C PRO A 108 -5.24 33.08 9.82
N ALA A 109 -4.95 32.08 8.99
CA ALA A 109 -5.32 30.70 9.28
C ALA A 109 -4.53 30.28 10.53
N ALA A 110 -5.26 29.94 11.59
CA ALA A 110 -4.75 29.53 12.89
C ALA A 110 -3.46 28.72 12.74
N ALA A 111 -2.38 29.25 13.32
CA ALA A 111 -1.05 28.65 13.28
C ALA A 111 -1.15 27.19 13.68
N GLY A 112 -1.01 26.29 12.70
CA GLY A 112 -0.93 24.87 12.95
C GLY A 112 0.28 24.65 13.84
N GLU A 113 0.03 24.42 15.14
CA GLU A 113 1.05 24.01 16.09
C GLU A 113 1.81 22.86 15.45
N LYS A 114 3.08 23.12 15.13
CA LYS A 114 3.99 22.08 14.65
C LYS A 114 3.89 20.99 15.68
N ARG A 115 3.30 19.85 15.31
CA ARG A 115 3.13 18.69 16.20
C ARG A 115 4.50 18.37 16.76
N THR A 116 4.78 18.88 17.94
CA THR A 116 6.00 18.56 18.65
C THR A 116 5.93 17.05 18.80
N LEU A 117 7.00 16.37 18.40
CA LEU A 117 7.10 14.92 18.54
C LEU A 117 7.09 14.66 20.04
N ALA A 118 5.89 14.54 20.63
CA ALA A 118 5.74 14.31 22.05
C ALA A 118 6.56 13.06 22.37
N LEU A 119 7.50 13.19 23.31
CA LEU A 119 8.34 12.08 23.72
C LEU A 119 7.45 11.05 24.42
N TYR A 120 7.75 9.77 24.22
CA TYR A 120 7.04 8.71 24.92
C TYR A 120 7.41 8.74 26.40
N THR A 121 6.41 8.79 27.28
CA THR A 121 6.64 8.70 28.72
C THR A 121 6.77 7.24 29.15
N LEU A 122 7.40 7.02 30.30
CA LEU A 122 7.53 5.68 30.88
C LEU A 122 6.16 5.08 31.24
N GLU A 123 5.19 5.93 31.58
CA GLU A 123 3.79 5.55 31.84
C GLU A 123 3.11 5.03 30.56
N GLU A 124 3.33 5.69 29.41
CA GLU A 124 2.82 5.20 28.11
C GLU A 124 3.42 3.83 27.78
N ASP A 125 4.74 3.64 27.99
CA ASP A 125 5.39 2.35 27.71
C ASP A 125 4.86 1.24 28.66
N LYS A 126 4.65 1.54 29.95
CA LYS A 126 4.01 0.61 30.91
C LYS A 126 2.57 0.27 30.52
N ALA A 127 1.79 1.25 30.04
CA ALA A 127 0.41 1.02 29.58
C ALA A 127 0.38 0.09 28.36
N ILE A 128 1.31 0.25 27.42
CA ILE A 128 1.46 -0.63 26.25
C ILE A 128 1.77 -2.07 26.71
N LEU A 129 2.73 -2.25 27.62
CA LEU A 129 3.11 -3.57 28.13
C LEU A 129 1.96 -4.25 28.87
N LYS A 130 1.31 -3.52 29.78
CA LYS A 130 0.18 -4.02 30.58
C LYS A 130 -0.97 -4.50 29.68
N TYR A 131 -1.26 -3.77 28.61
CA TYR A 131 -2.29 -4.13 27.65
C TYR A 131 -1.98 -5.45 26.93
N ILE A 132 -0.74 -5.59 26.43
CA ILE A 132 -0.31 -6.77 25.68
C ILE A 132 -0.28 -8.02 26.59
N LEU A 133 0.23 -7.87 27.82
CA LEU A 133 0.40 -8.96 28.78
C LEU A 133 -0.90 -9.36 29.48
N GLY A 134 -1.83 -8.42 29.68
CA GLY A 134 -3.08 -8.65 30.41
C GLY A 134 -3.99 -9.67 29.74
N ASP A 135 -4.21 -9.51 28.43
CA ASP A 135 -5.14 -10.35 27.67
C ASP A 135 -4.44 -11.51 26.93
N LYS A 136 -3.16 -11.77 27.24
CA LYS A 136 -2.31 -12.74 26.53
C LYS A 136 -2.33 -12.51 25.01
N LEU A 137 -2.40 -11.24 24.60
CA LEU A 137 -2.48 -10.82 23.18
C LEU A 137 -1.12 -10.86 22.47
N GLU A 138 -0.16 -11.51 23.09
CA GLU A 138 1.23 -11.61 22.66
C GLU A 138 1.34 -12.23 21.26
N TYR A 139 0.43 -13.16 20.93
CA TYR A 139 0.30 -13.77 19.60
C TYR A 139 -0.09 -12.76 18.50
N PHE A 140 -0.79 -11.68 18.84
CA PHE A 140 -1.29 -10.68 17.88
C PHE A 140 -0.33 -9.51 17.66
N ILE A 141 0.81 -9.45 18.36
CA ILE A 141 1.84 -8.38 18.24
C ILE A 141 2.28 -8.18 16.79
N LYS A 142 2.35 -9.26 16.00
CA LYS A 142 2.79 -9.20 14.59
C LYS A 142 1.73 -8.59 13.67
N GLY A 143 0.45 -8.77 13.99
CA GLY A 143 -0.69 -8.22 13.25
C GLY A 143 -0.81 -6.70 13.35
N ASN A 144 -1.80 -6.12 12.67
CA ASN A 144 -2.19 -4.73 12.85
C ASN A 144 -3.39 -4.59 13.81
N ASP A 145 -4.21 -5.63 13.92
CA ASP A 145 -5.48 -5.61 14.66
C ASP A 145 -5.30 -5.27 16.15
N LEU A 146 -4.26 -5.82 16.79
CA LEU A 146 -3.91 -5.49 18.18
C LEU A 146 -3.69 -4.00 18.38
N TRP A 147 -2.88 -3.40 17.51
CA TRP A 147 -2.49 -2.00 17.63
C TRP A 147 -3.64 -1.05 17.32
N ILE A 148 -4.48 -1.41 16.35
CA ILE A 148 -5.70 -0.66 16.02
C ILE A 148 -6.64 -0.67 17.23
N ARG A 149 -6.85 -1.86 17.84
CA ARG A 149 -7.66 -1.98 19.06
C ARG A 149 -7.13 -1.13 20.21
N MET A 150 -5.80 -1.11 20.41
CA MET A 150 -5.18 -0.24 21.43
C MET A 150 -5.42 1.25 21.20
N GLU A 151 -5.45 1.70 19.95
CA GLU A 151 -5.77 3.09 19.61
C GLU A 151 -7.27 3.39 19.80
N ASP A 152 -8.14 2.45 19.46
CA ASP A 152 -9.59 2.57 19.65
C ASP A 152 -9.95 2.66 21.14
N GLU A 153 -9.30 1.84 21.97
CA GLU A 153 -9.43 1.83 23.43
C GLU A 153 -8.65 2.95 24.12
N LYS A 154 -7.96 3.80 23.35
CA LYS A 154 -7.21 4.97 23.82
C LYS A 154 -6.18 4.66 24.91
N VAL A 155 -5.47 3.53 24.78
CA VAL A 155 -4.38 3.14 25.70
C VAL A 155 -3.33 4.26 25.82
N CYS A 156 -3.04 4.95 24.72
CA CYS A 156 -2.29 6.22 24.73
C CYS A 156 -3.06 7.26 23.88
N PRO A 157 -3.82 8.18 24.49
CA PRO A 157 -4.81 9.02 23.80
C PRO A 157 -4.24 9.89 22.66
N THR A 158 -2.96 10.23 22.73
CA THR A 158 -2.29 11.14 21.78
C THR A 158 -1.58 10.39 20.64
N ARG A 159 -1.60 9.05 20.63
CA ARG A 159 -0.78 8.22 19.76
C ARG A 159 -1.62 7.41 18.78
N SER A 160 -1.13 7.34 17.55
CA SER A 160 -1.68 6.45 16.53
C SER A 160 -1.19 5.02 16.72
N TRP A 161 -1.95 4.03 16.22
CA TRP A 161 -1.56 2.63 16.26
C TRP A 161 -0.19 2.36 15.63
N GLN A 162 0.17 3.07 14.55
CA GLN A 162 1.49 2.94 13.93
C GLN A 162 2.61 3.39 14.87
N SER A 163 2.39 4.48 15.61
CA SER A 163 3.37 4.97 16.59
C SER A 163 3.52 4.00 17.75
N LEU A 164 2.42 3.44 18.27
CA LEU A 164 2.45 2.43 19.33
C LEU A 164 3.23 1.18 18.91
N LYS A 165 2.91 0.63 17.72
CA LYS A 165 3.61 -0.52 17.14
C LYS A 165 5.11 -0.26 16.99
N ASN A 166 5.48 0.90 16.43
CA ASN A 166 6.87 1.25 16.22
C ASN A 166 7.61 1.49 17.54
N ARG A 167 6.96 2.13 18.53
CA ARG A 167 7.51 2.34 19.87
C ARG A 167 7.82 1.02 20.55
N PHE A 168 6.85 0.10 20.54
CA PHE A 168 7.02 -1.22 21.12
C PHE A 168 8.19 -1.98 20.48
N ILE A 169 8.18 -2.13 19.15
CA ILE A 169 9.18 -2.93 18.43
C ILE A 169 10.59 -2.36 18.58
N ARG A 170 10.75 -1.03 18.46
CA ARG A 170 12.09 -0.41 18.40
C ARG A 170 12.68 -0.04 19.74
N TYR A 171 11.85 0.21 20.77
CA TYR A 171 12.33 0.77 22.03
C TYR A 171 11.99 -0.10 23.24
N ILE A 172 10.74 -0.57 23.34
CA ILE A 172 10.33 -1.38 24.49
C ILE A 172 10.88 -2.81 24.38
N LEU A 173 10.72 -3.46 23.22
CA LEU A 173 11.14 -4.83 22.99
C LEU A 173 12.66 -5.08 23.11
N PRO A 174 13.58 -4.14 22.82
CA PRO A 174 14.99 -4.33 23.17
C PRO A 174 15.31 -3.96 24.63
N ALA A 175 14.41 -3.27 25.33
CA ALA A 175 14.66 -2.70 26.66
C ALA A 175 13.80 -3.31 27.79
N TYR A 176 12.96 -4.32 27.52
CA TYR A 176 12.02 -4.89 28.50
C TYR A 176 12.68 -5.53 29.73
N THR A 177 13.99 -5.82 29.66
CA THR A 177 14.78 -6.32 30.81
C THR A 177 15.15 -5.22 31.80
N LYS A 178 14.85 -3.95 31.49
CA LYS A 178 15.11 -2.85 32.42
C LYS A 178 14.20 -2.96 33.65
N PRO A 179 14.73 -2.75 34.86
CA PRO A 179 13.95 -2.81 36.10
C PRO A 179 12.85 -1.73 36.15
N GLU A 180 13.00 -0.65 35.38
CA GLU A 180 12.05 0.47 35.29
C GLU A 180 10.63 0.02 34.85
N TYR A 181 10.52 -1.09 34.13
CA TYR A 181 9.23 -1.61 33.65
C TYR A 181 8.50 -2.49 34.67
N GLU A 182 9.15 -2.89 35.76
CA GLU A 182 8.55 -3.69 36.85
C GLU A 182 7.91 -5.01 36.36
N LEU A 183 8.43 -5.59 35.27
CA LEU A 183 7.94 -6.86 34.72
C LEU A 183 8.44 -8.05 35.52
N SER A 184 7.53 -8.98 35.85
CA SER A 184 7.89 -10.27 36.44
C SER A 184 8.75 -11.08 35.48
N ASP A 185 9.66 -11.92 36.01
CA ASP A 185 10.48 -12.83 35.21
C ASP A 185 9.64 -13.69 34.25
N ALA A 186 8.43 -14.09 34.68
CA ALA A 186 7.50 -14.84 33.85
C ALA A 186 6.97 -14.01 32.65
N GLU A 187 6.73 -12.71 32.83
CA GLU A 187 6.29 -11.80 31.77
C GLU A 187 7.42 -11.51 30.78
N GLN A 188 8.63 -11.32 31.30
CA GLN A 188 9.83 -11.14 30.48
C GLN A 188 10.09 -12.38 29.63
N GLU A 189 9.95 -13.58 30.19
CA GLU A 189 10.14 -14.83 29.44
C GLU A 189 9.06 -15.01 28.36
N ARG A 190 7.80 -14.65 28.64
CA ARG A 190 6.75 -14.63 27.60
C ARG A 190 7.15 -13.74 26.44
N LEU A 191 7.56 -12.49 26.69
CA LEU A 191 8.02 -11.57 25.64
C LEU A 191 9.24 -12.10 24.88
N ARG A 192 10.18 -12.76 25.59
CA ARG A 192 11.39 -13.35 25.01
C ARG A 192 11.07 -14.48 24.04
N GLN A 193 10.14 -15.37 24.39
CA GLN A 193 9.71 -16.47 23.52
C GLN A 193 9.19 -15.96 22.16
N PHE A 194 8.47 -14.83 22.14
CA PHE A 194 8.01 -14.22 20.89
C PHE A 194 9.12 -13.60 20.06
N HIS A 195 10.17 -13.06 20.70
CA HIS A 195 11.31 -12.48 20.01
C HIS A 195 12.19 -13.53 19.33
N LEU A 196 12.37 -14.70 19.96
CA LEU A 196 13.30 -15.74 19.53
C LEU A 196 12.76 -16.70 18.47
N GLN A 197 11.45 -16.77 18.24
CA GLN A 197 10.91 -17.67 17.21
C GLN A 197 10.95 -17.04 15.81
N PRO A 198 11.89 -17.47 14.92
CA PRO A 198 11.70 -17.26 13.50
C PRO A 198 10.39 -17.94 13.10
N GLN A 199 9.58 -17.25 12.32
CA GLN A 199 8.27 -17.79 11.92
C GLN A 199 8.48 -19.14 11.24
N PRO A 200 7.68 -20.17 11.56
CA PRO A 200 7.40 -21.19 10.55
C PRO A 200 6.80 -20.41 9.38
N SER A 201 7.54 -20.34 8.27
CA SER A 201 7.03 -19.75 7.05
C SER A 201 5.68 -20.43 6.77
N THR A 202 4.66 -19.64 6.44
CA THR A 202 3.26 -20.06 6.27
C THR A 202 3.06 -21.06 5.09
N ILE A 203 4.11 -21.77 4.67
CA ILE A 203 4.12 -22.67 3.52
C ILE A 203 3.80 -24.11 3.94
N GLU A 204 4.02 -24.53 5.18
CA GLU A 204 3.80 -25.92 5.62
C GLU A 204 2.37 -26.21 6.14
N ARG A 205 1.35 -25.79 5.39
CA ARG A 205 -0.05 -26.24 5.62
C ARG A 205 -0.68 -27.00 4.46
N THR A 206 0.10 -27.39 3.44
CA THR A 206 -0.46 -28.07 2.25
C THR A 206 0.17 -29.43 1.93
N ALA A 207 1.05 -29.97 2.77
CA ALA A 207 1.77 -31.22 2.45
C ALA A 207 1.34 -32.46 3.27
N ALA A 208 0.44 -32.36 4.25
CA ALA A 208 0.15 -33.47 5.17
C ALA A 208 -1.25 -34.12 5.02
N GLU A 209 -2.04 -33.74 4.01
CA GLU A 209 -3.40 -34.28 3.82
C GLU A 209 -3.60 -34.87 2.41
N ALA A 210 -2.60 -35.60 1.92
CA ALA A 210 -2.65 -36.31 0.63
C ALA A 210 -2.18 -37.77 0.72
N THR A 211 -2.38 -38.42 1.86
CA THR A 211 -2.31 -39.89 1.99
C THR A 211 -3.54 -40.38 2.77
N GLY A 212 -4.71 -40.18 2.16
CA GLY A 212 -5.92 -40.92 2.49
C GLY A 212 -6.05 -42.04 1.47
N GLU A 213 -5.75 -43.26 1.90
CA GLU A 213 -5.98 -44.48 1.14
C GLU A 213 -7.48 -44.62 0.83
N ASP A 214 -7.81 -44.57 -0.45
CA ASP A 214 -9.12 -44.86 -1.03
C ASP A 214 -9.37 -46.37 -0.96
N VAL A 215 -10.02 -46.82 0.12
CA VAL A 215 -10.62 -48.15 0.22
C VAL A 215 -12.04 -48.00 0.76
N GLY A 216 -13.04 -47.99 -0.12
CA GLY A 216 -14.42 -48.16 0.37
C GLY A 216 -15.57 -47.76 -0.55
N SER A 217 -15.81 -48.59 -1.57
CA SER A 217 -17.12 -49.04 -2.09
C SER A 217 -18.23 -48.05 -2.53
N PRO A 218 -18.95 -48.38 -3.63
CA PRO A 218 -20.06 -47.58 -4.14
C PRO A 218 -21.34 -47.81 -3.33
N VAL A 219 -21.85 -46.75 -2.69
CA VAL A 219 -23.20 -46.74 -2.12
C VAL A 219 -24.19 -46.38 -3.23
N GLN A 220 -25.08 -47.31 -3.53
CA GLN A 220 -26.23 -47.07 -4.40
C GLN A 220 -27.21 -46.11 -3.72
N ILE A 221 -27.51 -45.02 -4.39
CA ILE A 221 -28.51 -44.04 -3.97
C ILE A 221 -29.83 -44.47 -4.61
N ASN A 222 -30.69 -45.10 -3.83
CA ASN A 222 -32.09 -45.29 -4.20
C ASN A 222 -32.79 -43.94 -4.10
N SER A 223 -33.29 -43.46 -5.24
CA SER A 223 -34.26 -42.40 -5.36
C SER A 223 -35.57 -42.89 -4.75
N ASP A 224 -35.94 -42.37 -3.58
CA ASP A 224 -37.31 -42.50 -3.10
C ASP A 224 -37.88 -41.14 -2.72
N THR A 225 -39.12 -41.00 -3.14
CA THR A 225 -39.84 -39.77 -3.39
C THR A 225 -40.77 -39.57 -2.20
N SER A 226 -40.46 -38.64 -1.29
CA SER A 226 -41.34 -38.32 -0.17
C SER A 226 -41.68 -36.84 -0.21
N GLU A 227 -42.82 -36.61 -0.86
CA GLU A 227 -43.84 -35.61 -0.60
C GLU A 227 -43.75 -35.01 0.82
N TYR A 228 -43.39 -33.73 0.91
CA TYR A 228 -43.60 -32.93 2.13
C TYR A 228 -44.36 -31.66 1.76
N GLU A 229 -45.58 -31.63 2.27
CA GLU A 229 -46.52 -30.53 2.17
C GLU A 229 -46.01 -29.26 2.84
N ALA A 230 -46.39 -28.13 2.24
CA ALA A 230 -46.08 -26.79 2.67
C ALA A 230 -46.75 -26.42 4.01
N PRO A 231 -46.13 -25.50 4.77
CA PRO A 231 -46.88 -24.61 5.64
C PRO A 231 -46.78 -23.15 5.17
N THR A 232 -47.92 -22.63 4.73
CA THR A 232 -48.26 -21.20 4.69
C THR A 232 -48.04 -20.51 6.04
N ARG A 233 -47.38 -19.34 6.04
CA ARG A 233 -47.64 -18.15 6.90
C ARG A 233 -46.58 -17.09 6.56
N GLY A 234 -46.96 -15.94 5.98
CA GLY A 234 -47.35 -14.75 6.74
C GLY A 234 -46.20 -13.73 6.70
N SER A 235 -46.13 -12.87 5.68
CA SER A 235 -46.58 -11.48 5.77
C SER A 235 -46.04 -10.75 7.00
N THR A 236 -44.94 -10.01 6.87
CA THR A 236 -44.75 -8.73 7.58
C THR A 236 -43.78 -7.84 6.79
N LEU A 237 -44.30 -6.65 6.49
CA LEU A 237 -43.68 -5.51 5.85
C LEU A 237 -42.49 -4.98 6.66
N GLY A 238 -41.42 -4.57 5.97
CA GLY A 238 -40.25 -3.96 6.61
C GLY A 238 -39.33 -3.26 5.61
N GLY A 239 -39.88 -2.41 4.76
CA GLY A 239 -39.12 -1.56 3.86
C GLY A 239 -38.26 -0.55 4.63
N LYS A 240 -36.93 -0.65 4.49
CA LYS A 240 -36.00 0.44 4.80
C LYS A 240 -35.37 0.91 3.50
N THR A 241 -36.04 1.88 2.88
CA THR A 241 -35.53 2.71 1.79
C THR A 241 -34.30 3.49 2.26
N LYS A 242 -33.15 3.27 1.61
CA LYS A 242 -31.99 4.17 1.71
C LYS A 242 -32.29 5.45 0.90
N PRO A 243 -32.02 6.66 1.44
CA PRO A 243 -32.17 7.87 0.65
C PRO A 243 -31.06 7.97 -0.41
N ALA A 244 -31.51 8.12 -1.65
CA ALA A 244 -30.68 8.45 -2.81
C ALA A 244 -30.02 9.83 -2.60
N SER A 245 -28.69 9.84 -2.51
CA SER A 245 -27.91 11.07 -2.56
C SER A 245 -27.89 11.59 -3.99
N LYS A 246 -28.75 12.55 -4.27
CA LYS A 246 -28.76 13.34 -5.51
C LYS A 246 -27.49 14.19 -5.54
N ARG A 247 -26.48 13.78 -6.32
CA ARG A 247 -25.43 14.70 -6.75
C ARG A 247 -25.91 15.40 -8.02
N THR A 248 -26.25 16.67 -7.82
CA THR A 248 -26.53 17.69 -8.82
C THR A 248 -25.38 17.76 -9.82
N VAL A 249 -25.69 17.50 -11.08
CA VAL A 249 -24.82 17.75 -12.22
C VAL A 249 -25.00 19.23 -12.56
N THR A 250 -24.09 20.09 -12.14
CA THR A 250 -24.03 21.48 -12.63
C THR A 250 -23.34 21.46 -13.98
N ALA A 251 -24.11 21.71 -15.03
CA ALA A 251 -23.63 21.98 -16.36
C ALA A 251 -22.66 23.17 -16.31
N SER A 252 -21.38 22.90 -16.61
CA SER A 252 -20.37 23.93 -16.79
C SER A 252 -20.40 24.33 -18.26
N THR A 253 -20.91 25.54 -18.49
CA THR A 253 -21.10 26.18 -19.78
C THR A 253 -19.80 26.20 -20.60
N CYS A 254 -19.95 25.80 -21.85
CA CYS A 254 -19.00 26.01 -22.94
C CYS A 254 -18.73 27.52 -23.13
N SER A 255 -17.49 27.94 -22.92
CA SER A 255 -17.02 29.24 -23.39
C SER A 255 -16.11 29.00 -24.59
N ALA A 256 -16.66 29.27 -25.76
CA ALA A 256 -15.92 29.41 -26.99
C ALA A 256 -14.85 30.49 -26.82
N ASN A 257 -13.60 30.14 -27.08
CA ASN A 257 -12.57 31.11 -27.43
C ASN A 257 -12.17 30.77 -28.86
N ASP A 258 -12.91 31.37 -29.80
CA ASP A 258 -12.39 31.78 -31.09
C ASP A 258 -11.20 32.72 -30.82
N LYS A 259 -10.00 32.27 -31.19
CA LYS A 259 -8.95 33.18 -31.65
C LYS A 259 -8.24 32.52 -32.82
N ASP A 260 -8.59 33.09 -33.96
CA ASP A 260 -7.79 33.24 -35.16
C ASP A 260 -6.27 33.27 -34.94
N PHE A 261 -5.60 33.02 -36.07
CA PHE A 261 -4.39 33.72 -36.48
C PHE A 261 -3.06 33.06 -36.12
N PHE A 262 -2.59 32.16 -37.00
CA PHE A 262 -1.37 32.39 -37.80
C PHE A 262 -1.24 31.28 -38.86
N SER A 263 -1.65 31.58 -40.10
CA SER A 263 -1.02 30.97 -41.27
C SER A 263 0.40 31.52 -41.34
N LEU A 264 1.38 30.63 -41.26
CA LEU A 264 2.75 30.90 -41.70
C LEU A 264 2.95 30.08 -42.96
N ASP A 265 2.57 30.69 -44.08
CA ASP A 265 3.25 30.45 -45.35
C ASP A 265 4.71 30.89 -45.14
N MET A 266 5.65 29.97 -45.33
CA MET A 266 7.06 30.32 -45.40
C MET A 266 7.63 29.64 -46.64
N ASP A 267 7.95 30.51 -47.58
CA ASP A 267 8.29 30.27 -48.96
C ASP A 267 9.44 29.30 -49.19
N SER A 268 9.32 28.61 -50.32
CA SER A 268 10.38 27.89 -50.99
C SER A 268 11.33 28.87 -51.65
N ASP A 269 12.55 29.04 -51.13
CA ASP A 269 13.65 29.58 -51.92
C ASP A 269 14.41 28.42 -52.57
N SER A 270 14.18 28.29 -53.87
CA SER A 270 15.11 27.72 -54.83
C SER A 270 16.24 28.72 -55.05
N ASP A 271 17.49 28.27 -54.93
CA ASP A 271 18.62 28.89 -55.61
C ASP A 271 19.47 27.81 -56.28
N ASP A 272 19.84 28.16 -57.51
CA ASP A 272 20.68 27.50 -58.52
C ASP A 272 22.04 26.97 -58.02
#